data_AF-A0A7I7VNR9-F1
#
_entry.id   AF-A0A7I7VNR9-F1
#
_cell.length_a   1.000
_cell.length_b   1.000
_cell.length_c   1.000
_cell.angle_alpha   90.00
_cell.angle_beta   90.00
_cell.angle_gamma   90.00
#
_symmetry.space_group_name_H-M   'P 1'
#
loop_
_entity.id
_entity.type
_entity.pdbx_description
1 polymer ?
#
loop_
_entity_poly.entity_id
_entity_poly.type
_entity_poly.pdbx_seq_one_letter_code
_entity_poly.pdbx_strand_id
1 'polypeptide(L)'
;MITVREAARLHGYPDWFRFHGTNWHGHRQVGNSVPPPLAAAAGRALLQALRVSVSKRPMKQVALGDPDWLWYGQLEASEAMRS
;
A
#
# COMPACT_ATOMS: atom_id res chain seq x y z
N MET A 1 7.41 19.60 9.47
CA MET A 1 6.95 18.20 9.38
C MET A 1 6.78 17.88 7.90
N ILE A 2 7.26 16.73 7.43
CA ILE A 2 7.02 16.31 6.04
C ILE A 2 5.58 15.81 5.90
N THR A 3 5.03 15.92 4.70
CA THR A 3 3.73 15.39 4.34
C THR A 3 3.76 13.86 4.28
N VAL A 4 2.58 13.22 4.38
CA VAL A 4 2.44 11.76 4.18
C VAL A 4 3.02 11.34 2.82
N ARG A 5 2.89 12.20 1.80
CA ARG A 5 3.41 11.93 0.46
C ARG A 5 4.94 11.96 0.39
N GLU A 6 5.56 12.95 1.05
CA GLU A 6 7.02 13.00 1.14
C GLU A 6 7.56 11.80 1.91
N ALA A 7 6.95 11.42 3.03
CA ALA A 7 7.31 10.21 3.77
C ALA A 7 7.17 8.94 2.90
N ALA A 8 6.09 8.82 2.13
CA ALA A 8 5.86 7.69 1.24
C ALA A 8 6.91 7.59 0.13
N ARG A 9 7.34 8.73 -0.44
CA ARG A 9 8.41 8.78 -1.44
C ARG A 9 9.74 8.33 -0.87
N LEU A 10 10.05 8.67 0.38
CA LEU A 10 11.24 8.17 1.07
C LEU A 10 11.22 6.64 1.23
N HIS A 11 10.04 6.03 1.43
CA HIS A 11 9.88 4.57 1.41
C HIS A 11 9.89 3.95 0.00
N GLY A 12 9.85 4.75 -1.06
CA GLY A 12 9.80 4.26 -2.45
C GLY A 12 8.41 3.85 -2.92
N TYR A 13 7.35 4.39 -2.30
CA TYR A 13 5.99 4.22 -2.84
C TYR A 13 5.81 5.01 -4.14
N PRO A 14 5.10 4.44 -5.13
CA PRO A 14 4.71 5.20 -6.29
C PRO A 14 3.66 6.26 -5.94
N ASP A 15 3.67 7.39 -6.64
CA ASP A 15 2.81 8.54 -6.35
C ASP A 15 1.31 8.23 -6.50
N TRP A 16 0.95 7.24 -7.31
CA TRP A 16 -0.44 6.77 -7.45
C TRP A 16 -0.92 5.93 -6.27
N PHE A 17 -0.05 5.51 -5.35
CA PHE A 17 -0.45 4.74 -4.16
C PHE A 17 -1.17 5.65 -3.15
N ARG A 18 -2.39 5.27 -2.79
CA ARG A 18 -3.28 6.05 -1.92
C ARG A 18 -3.08 5.65 -0.46
N PHE A 19 -2.99 6.63 0.45
CA PHE A 19 -2.96 6.42 1.90
C PHE A 19 -4.19 7.08 2.54
N HIS A 20 -4.43 6.76 3.82
CA HIS A 20 -5.49 7.40 4.59
C HIS A 20 -5.35 8.93 4.58
N GLY A 21 -6.47 9.64 4.45
CA GLY A 21 -6.48 11.09 4.23
C GLY A 21 -6.04 11.91 5.45
N THR A 22 -6.21 11.37 6.66
CA THR A 22 -5.72 12.04 7.88
C THR A 22 -4.21 11.89 8.05
N ASN A 23 -3.52 12.95 8.46
CA ASN A 23 -2.08 12.95 8.72
C ASN A 23 -1.62 11.82 9.66
N TRP A 24 -2.32 11.60 10.77
CA TRP A 24 -1.92 10.58 11.77
C TRP A 24 -1.95 9.17 11.18
N HIS A 25 -3.09 8.73 10.64
CA HIS A 25 -3.21 7.39 10.08
C HIS A 25 -2.33 7.19 8.83
N GLY A 26 -2.19 8.20 7.96
CA GLY A 26 -1.31 8.13 6.81
C GLY A 26 0.16 7.93 7.19
N HIS A 27 0.67 8.68 8.17
CA HIS A 27 2.04 8.48 8.66
C HIS A 27 2.23 7.13 9.34
N ARG A 28 1.24 6.63 10.11
CA ARG A 28 1.33 5.28 10.69
C ARG A 28 1.36 4.19 9.62
N GLN A 29 0.56 4.33 8.55
CA GLN A 29 0.59 3.40 7.42
C GLN A 29 1.97 3.37 6.75
N VAL A 30 2.56 4.54 6.49
CA VAL A 30 3.91 4.62 5.91
C VAL A 30 4.95 4.06 6.87
N GLY A 31 5.01 4.55 8.12
CA GLY A 31 6.06 4.20 9.09
C GLY A 31 6.05 2.73 9.52
N ASN A 32 4.87 2.08 9.57
CA ASN A 32 4.77 0.67 9.92
C ASN A 32 4.94 -0.27 8.71
N SER A 33 5.00 0.27 7.49
CA SER A 33 5.16 -0.54 6.28
C SER A 33 6.60 -1.00 6.05
N VAL A 34 6.75 -2.10 5.31
CA VAL A 34 8.02 -2.44 4.68
C VAL A 34 8.16 -1.62 3.39
N PRO A 35 9.28 -0.91 3.16
CA PRO A 35 9.52 -0.18 1.92
C PRO A 35 9.32 -1.06 0.67
N PRO A 36 8.52 -0.65 -0.33
CA PRO A 36 8.27 -1.45 -1.53
C PRO A 36 9.52 -1.99 -2.26
N PRO A 37 10.62 -1.23 -2.41
CA PRO A 37 11.84 -1.76 -3.04
C PRO A 37 12.45 -2.93 -2.26
N LEU A 38 12.41 -2.87 -0.92
CA LEU A 38 12.90 -3.94 -0.05
C LEU A 38 12.01 -5.18 -0.14
N ALA A 39 10.69 -5.00 -0.08
CA ALA A 39 9.75 -6.09 -0.25
C ALA A 39 9.93 -6.79 -1.62
N ALA A 40 10.17 -6.01 -2.69
CA ALA A 40 10.44 -6.56 -4.02
C ALA A 40 11.74 -7.38 -4.07
N ALA A 41 12.81 -6.90 -3.43
CA ALA A 41 14.08 -7.64 -3.35
C ALA A 41 13.91 -8.97 -2.59
N ALA A 42 13.24 -8.94 -1.43
CA ALA A 42 12.94 -10.13 -0.64
C ALA A 42 12.09 -11.14 -1.42
N GLY A 43 11.05 -10.67 -2.11
CA GLY A 43 10.19 -11.52 -2.95
C GLY A 43 10.96 -12.21 -4.08
N ARG A 44 11.88 -11.52 -4.76
CA ARG A 44 12.73 -12.12 -5.80
C ARG A 44 13.66 -13.19 -5.22
N ALA A 45 14.28 -12.93 -4.08
CA ALA A 45 15.15 -13.89 -3.41
C ALA A 45 14.37 -15.16 -3.02
N LEU A 46 13.14 -15.00 -2.52
CA LEU A 46 12.25 -16.11 -2.20
C LEU A 46 11.88 -16.94 -3.44
N LEU A 47 11.49 -16.29 -4.55
CA LEU A 47 11.18 -16.97 -5.80
C LEU A 47 12.37 -17.77 -6.34
N GLN A 48 13.57 -17.21 -6.26
CA GLN A 48 14.81 -17.90 -6.65
C GLN A 48 15.07 -19.13 -5.77
N ALA A 49 14.93 -19.00 -4.45
CA ALA A 49 15.11 -20.11 -3.51
C ALA A 49 14.10 -21.24 -3.76
N LEU A 50 12.86 -20.88 -4.10
CA LEU A 50 11.79 -21.83 -4.42
C LEU A 50 11.84 -22.37 -5.86
N ARG A 51 12.75 -21.86 -6.71
CA ARG A 51 12.85 -22.18 -8.14
C ARG A 51 11.52 -21.95 -8.89
N VAL A 52 10.75 -20.94 -8.47
CA VAL A 52 9.47 -20.58 -9.10
C VAL A 52 9.73 -19.50 -10.14
N SER A 53 9.28 -19.76 -11.37
CA SER A 53 9.23 -18.75 -12.44
C SER A 53 7.86 -18.08 -12.44
N VAL A 54 7.84 -16.77 -12.16
CA VAL A 54 6.62 -15.96 -12.31
C VAL A 54 6.46 -15.56 -13.77
N SER A 55 5.45 -16.12 -14.43
CA SER A 55 5.39 -16.10 -15.89
C SER A 55 4.70 -14.88 -16.50
N LYS A 56 4.00 -14.01 -15.76
CA LYS A 56 3.39 -12.78 -16.32
C LYS A 56 3.25 -11.67 -15.28
N ARG A 57 3.50 -10.42 -15.67
CA ARG A 57 3.05 -9.24 -14.91
C ARG A 57 1.52 -9.19 -15.03
N PRO A 58 0.76 -9.07 -13.93
CA PRO A 58 -0.68 -8.90 -14.04
C PRO A 58 -0.97 -7.60 -14.80
N MET A 59 -1.56 -7.73 -15.99
CA MET A 59 -1.98 -6.60 -16.83
C MET A 59 -3.40 -6.13 -16.51
N LYS A 60 -4.14 -6.91 -15.73
CA LYS A 60 -5.51 -6.58 -15.34
C LYS A 60 -5.46 -5.39 -14.37
N GLN A 61 -6.10 -4.29 -14.77
CA GLN A 61 -6.34 -3.18 -13.87
C GLN A 61 -7.29 -3.63 -12.75
N VAL A 62 -7.01 -3.19 -11.53
CA VAL A 62 -7.84 -3.46 -10.35
C VAL A 62 -8.63 -2.19 -10.05
N ALA A 63 -9.95 -2.31 -9.88
CA ALA A 63 -10.78 -1.21 -9.44
C ALA A 63 -10.38 -0.85 -7.99
N LEU A 64 -10.03 0.41 -7.74
CA LEU A 64 -9.50 0.86 -6.46
C LEU A 64 -10.58 1.09 -5.38
N GLY A 65 -11.85 0.85 -5.71
CA GLY A 65 -12.98 1.10 -4.81
C GLY A 65 -13.34 2.57 -4.69
N ASP A 66 -14.25 2.86 -3.75
CA ASP A 66 -14.73 4.21 -3.46
C ASP A 66 -13.62 5.05 -2.81
N PRO A 67 -13.34 6.26 -3.32
CA PRO A 67 -12.41 7.17 -2.69
C PRO A 67 -12.68 7.53 -1.23
N ASP A 68 -13.92 7.50 -0.79
CA ASP A 68 -14.33 7.90 0.56
C ASP A 68 -13.81 6.95 1.64
N TRP A 69 -13.51 5.70 1.29
CA TRP A 69 -12.94 4.70 2.20
C TRP A 69 -11.58 5.13 2.79
N LEU A 70 -10.86 6.06 2.14
CA LEU A 70 -9.61 6.60 2.67
C LEU A 70 -9.79 7.54 3.86
N TRP A 71 -11.03 7.91 4.17
CA TRP A 71 -11.36 8.86 5.23
C TRP A 71 -12.15 8.20 6.37
N TYR A 72 -12.48 6.92 6.23
CA TYR A 72 -13.28 6.22 7.23
C TYR A 72 -12.49 6.03 8.53
N GLY A 73 -13.13 6.39 9.63
CA GLY A 73 -12.73 5.94 10.95
C GLY A 73 -13.07 4.46 11.16
N GLN A 74 -12.80 3.97 12.37
CA GLN A 74 -13.00 2.57 12.70
C GLN A 74 -14.48 2.15 12.69
N LEU A 75 -15.40 3.06 13.04
CA LEU A 75 -16.83 2.79 13.06
C LEU A 75 -17.38 2.74 11.63
N GLU A 76 -17.09 3.75 10.81
CA GLU A 76 -17.53 3.85 9.42
C GLU A 76 -17.00 2.68 8.59
N ALA A 77 -15.73 2.31 8.78
CA ALA A 77 -15.14 1.14 8.12
C ALA A 77 -15.82 -0.16 8.54
N SER A 78 -16.19 -0.30 9.83
CA SER A 78 -16.86 -1.50 10.33
C SER A 78 -18.29 -1.63 9.81
N GLU A 79 -19.00 -0.51 9.63
CA GLU A 79 -20.35 -0.50 9.05
C GLU A 79 -20.31 -0.81 7.55
N ALA A 80 -19.40 -0.18 6.80
CA ALA A 80 -19.24 -0.41 5.36
C ALA A 80 -18.81 -1.84 5.02
N MET A 81 -18.11 -2.54 5.90
CA MET A 81 -17.76 -3.95 5.72
C MET A 81 -18.92 -4.92 5.96
N ARG A 82 -20.01 -4.46 6.60
CA ARG A 82 -21.19 -5.28 6.92
C ARG A 82 -22.28 -5.22 5.84
N SER A 83 -22.24 -4.21 4.97
CA SER A 83 -23.15 -4.02 3.82
C SER A 83 -22.61 -4.68 2.55
#